data_AF-A0A969X5X1-F1
#
_entry.id   AF-A0A969X5X1-F1
#
_cell.length_a   1.000
_cell.length_b   1.000
_cell.length_c   1.000
_cell.angle_alpha   90.00
_cell.angle_beta   90.00
_cell.angle_gamma   90.00
#
_symmetry.space_group_name_H-M   'P 1'
#
loop_
_entity.id
_entity.type
_entity.pdbx_description
1 polymer ?
#
loop_
_entity_poly.entity_id
_entity_poly.type
_entity_poly.pdbx_seq_one_letter_code
_entity_poly.pdbx_strand_id
1 'polypeptide(L)' 'METRQQVEESIKYCRLSAKNLRSAAQTVQNAQAKNAFEESARKIEDCIQQCQTALNQL' A
#
# COMPACT_ATOMS: atom_id res chain seq x y z
N MET A 1 8.44 -12.54 17.62
CA MET A 1 8.89 -11.82 16.40
C MET A 1 9.45 -10.50 16.83
N GLU A 2 10.61 -10.12 16.30
CA GLU A 2 11.20 -8.80 16.50
C GLU A 2 10.33 -7.73 15.81
N THR A 3 10.16 -6.55 16.42
CA THR A 3 9.30 -5.46 15.90
C THR A 3 9.64 -5.10 14.45
N ARG A 4 10.94 -5.11 14.09
CA ARG A 4 11.41 -4.89 12.71
C ARG A 4 10.77 -5.89 11.73
N GLN A 5 10.79 -7.18 12.05
CA GLN A 5 10.24 -8.23 11.20
C GLN A 5 8.72 -8.07 10.99
N GLN A 6 7.97 -7.66 12.03
CA GLN A 6 6.53 -7.42 11.92
C GLN A 6 6.22 -6.25 10.97
N VAL A 7 7.01 -5.18 11.02
CA VAL A 7 6.81 -4.01 10.14
C VAL A 7 7.21 -4.34 8.71
N GLU A 8 8.30 -5.07 8.49
CA GLU A 8 8.71 -5.52 7.15
C GLU A 8 7.65 -6.42 6.49
N GLU A 9 7.07 -7.34 7.26
CA GLU A 9 5.98 -8.18 6.77
C GLU A 9 4.72 -7.36 6.43
N SER A 10 4.39 -6.38 7.28
CA SER A 10 3.28 -5.45 7.02
C SER A 10 3.50 -4.64 5.74
N ILE A 11 4.72 -4.12 5.51
CA ILE A 11 5.09 -3.42 4.27
C ILE A 11 4.90 -4.32 3.05
N LYS A 12 5.25 -5.60 3.14
CA LYS A 12 5.05 -6.57 2.06
C LYS A 12 3.56 -6.72 1.72
N TYR A 13 2.69 -6.87 2.71
CA TYR A 13 1.25 -6.98 2.48
C TYR A 13 0.65 -5.68 1.92
N CYS A 14 1.08 -4.52 2.42
CA CYS A 14 0.70 -3.22 1.87
C CYS A 14 1.07 -3.10 0.38
N ARG A 15 2.29 -3.48 -0.02
CA ARG A 15 2.73 -3.45 -1.42
C ARG A 15 1.84 -4.32 -2.32
N LEU A 16 1.46 -5.51 -1.83
CA LEU A 16 0.55 -6.39 -2.56
C LEU A 16 -0.83 -5.76 -2.73
N SER A 17 -1.40 -5.19 -1.66
CA SER A 17 -2.70 -4.51 -1.71
C SER A 17 -2.70 -3.31 -2.65
N ALA A 18 -1.67 -2.45 -2.61
CA ALA A 18 -1.55 -1.31 -3.52
C ALA A 18 -1.51 -1.76 -4.99
N LYS A 19 -0.71 -2.79 -5.30
CA LYS A 19 -0.66 -3.39 -6.63
C LYS A 19 -2.02 -3.94 -7.08
N ASN A 20 -2.74 -4.63 -6.21
CA ASN A 20 -4.06 -5.18 -6.52
C ASN A 20 -5.09 -4.09 -6.80
N LEU A 21 -5.09 -3.00 -6.02
CA LEU A 21 -5.97 -1.85 -6.24
C LEU A 21 -5.64 -1.12 -7.55
N ARG A 22 -4.36 -0.93 -7.88
CA ARG A 22 -3.92 -0.37 -9.17
C ARG A 22 -4.42 -1.23 -10.34
N SER A 23 -4.31 -2.55 -10.21
CA SER A 23 -4.82 -3.50 -11.22
C SER A 23 -6.33 -3.40 -11.36
N ALA A 24 -7.08 -3.37 -10.24
CA ALA A 24 -8.53 -3.19 -10.25
C ALA A 24 -8.94 -1.86 -10.90
N ALA A 25 -8.23 -0.76 -10.61
CA ALA A 25 -8.50 0.54 -11.23
C ALA A 25 -8.36 0.51 -12.76
N GLN A 26 -7.51 -0.36 -13.32
CA GLN A 26 -7.32 -0.51 -14.76
C GLN A 26 -8.44 -1.33 -15.42
N THR A 27 -9.14 -2.18 -14.68
CA THR A 27 -10.18 -3.06 -15.22
C THR A 27 -11.60 -2.50 -15.07
N VAL A 28 -11.82 -1.60 -14.11
CA VAL A 28 -13.16 -1.01 -13.90
C VAL A 28 -13.46 0.11 -14.90
N GLN A 29 -14.68 0.10 -15.44
CA GLN A 29 -15.17 1.15 -16.33
C GLN A 29 -15.78 2.34 -15.56
N ASN A 30 -16.22 2.12 -14.32
CA ASN A 30 -16.80 3.17 -13.50
C ASN A 30 -15.70 4.13 -13.01
N ALA A 31 -15.77 5.39 -13.44
CA ALA A 31 -14.77 6.41 -13.13
C ALA A 31 -14.63 6.68 -11.63
N GLN A 32 -15.73 6.65 -10.87
CA GLN A 32 -15.70 6.86 -9.42
C GLN A 32 -14.98 5.70 -8.71
N ALA A 33 -15.28 4.46 -9.09
CA ALA A 33 -14.62 3.27 -8.56
C ALA A 33 -13.12 3.26 -8.93
N LYS A 34 -12.78 3.61 -10.18
CA LYS A 34 -11.40 3.76 -10.63
C LYS A 34 -10.63 4.75 -9.74
N ASN A 35 -11.17 5.95 -9.58
CA ASN A 35 -10.54 7.00 -8.77
C ASN A 35 -10.38 6.57 -7.31
N ALA A 36 -11.39 5.92 -6.73
CA ALA A 36 -11.33 5.43 -5.36
C ALA A 36 -10.23 4.37 -5.16
N PHE A 37 -10.05 3.45 -6.12
CA PHE A 37 -8.97 2.47 -6.08
C PHE A 37 -7.59 3.08 -6.27
N GLU A 38 -7.43 4.05 -7.18
CA GLU A 38 -6.18 4.78 -7.37
C GLU A 38 -5.78 5.59 -6.12
N GLU A 39 -6.75 6.26 -5.49
CA GLU A 39 -6.52 7.02 -4.26
C GLU A 39 -6.16 6.09 -3.09
N SER A 40 -6.86 4.96 -2.97
CA SER A 40 -6.57 3.97 -1.92
C SER A 40 -5.19 3.35 -2.09
N ALA A 41 -4.76 3.04 -3.32
CA ALA A 41 -3.41 2.57 -3.59
C ALA A 41 -2.36 3.60 -3.19
N ARG A 42 -2.59 4.89 -3.49
CA ARG A 42 -1.68 5.98 -3.11
C ARG A 42 -1.54 6.10 -1.59
N LYS A 43 -2.64 6.04 -0.84
CA LYS A 43 -2.59 6.08 0.63
C LYS A 43 -1.79 4.92 1.23
N ILE A 44 -1.86 3.74 0.61
CA ILE A 44 -1.06 2.59 1.03
C ILE A 44 0.43 2.81 0.70
N GLU A 45 0.75 3.36 -0.47
CA GLU A 45 2.11 3.73 -0.87
C GLU A 45 2.72 4.75 0.13
N ASP A 46 1.95 5.76 0.54
CA ASP A 46 2.36 6.73 1.55
C ASP A 46 2.61 6.07 2.93
N CYS A 47 1.73 5.15 3.34
CA CYS A 47 1.89 4.36 4.56
C CYS A 47 3.19 3.54 4.54
N ILE A 48 3.49 2.87 3.42
CA ILE A 48 4.74 2.13 3.24
C ILE A 48 5.95 3.04 3.44
N GLN A 49 5.94 4.23 2.83
CA GLN A 49 7.05 5.18 2.95
C GLN A 49 7.26 5.63 4.41
N GLN A 50 6.18 5.87 5.15
CA GLN A 50 6.23 6.22 6.57
C GLN A 50 6.81 5.07 7.41
N CYS A 51 6.33 3.84 7.21
CA CYS A 51 6.85 2.67 7.91
C CYS A 51 8.34 2.41 7.62
N GLN A 52 8.78 2.55 6.38
CA GLN A 52 10.19 2.40 6.00
C GLN A 52 11.07 3.47 6.66
N THR A 53 10.58 4.72 6.73
CA THR A 53 11.29 5.80 7.41
C THR A 53 11.44 5.50 8.90
N ALA A 54 10.38 5.02 9.56
CA ALA A 54 10.42 4.63 10.96
C ALA A 54 11.35 3.42 11.22
N LEU A 55 11.36 2.42 10.33
CA LEU A 55 12.28 1.27 10.41
C LEU A 55 13.76 1.67 10.35
N ASN A 56 14.10 2.75 9.64
CA ASN A 56 15.46 3.25 9.58
C ASN A 56 15.91 3.96 10.87
N GLN A 57 14.97 4.21 11.79
CA GLN A 57 15.21 4.85 13.10
C GLN A 57 15.18 3.85 14.27
N LEU A 58 14.87 2.57 14.00
CA LEU A 58 14.88 1.45 14.95
C LEU A 58 16.20 0.68 14.89
#